data_AF-A0A1Z9AAI3-F1
#
_entry.id   AF-A0A1Z9AAI3-F1
#
_cell.length_a   1.000
_cell.length_b   1.000
_cell.length_c   1.000
_cell.angle_alpha   90.00
_cell.angle_beta   90.00
_cell.angle_gamma   90.00
#
_symmetry.space_group_name_H-M   'P 1'
#
loop_
_entity.id
_entity.type
_entity.pdbx_description
1 polymer ?
#
loop_
_entity_poly.entity_id
_entity_poly.type
_entity_poly.pdbx_seq_one_letter_code
_entity_poly.pdbx_strand_id
1 'polypeptide(L)'
;MRQDENIGGELSKSKVWDRDPQTGRVDNLLDARVEAGDEVVDGKLRVHSLSGHERNKLYLNDRKGSNFSDRSGLSGLDDEADGRAFAVFDYDRDGWSDLVLVNAMNPLTRLFHNEMNDGDRSGNFIALSFKGGNRTATTSDWSNRDGYGARVEVRKGEEIIEREHRCGQGYGSQNSAVMIVGLGDWEEVDEVIVRWPSGRKSAHTKVKDGEWLTVDERGGEERKPYRRDVELEQKSLLGKADFPLGYLSKARLTVWKGMATWCPACARYRPHFEHLKAMTRGLGVEFRGFPLDEKEDSETLVAYQNKHDLPYTLLTDTSMFGRKKTEVFLQRWIGAAELPYPTSVVTNQRGEVVWVGAGAPTVSELRRFLSAE
;
A
#
# COMPACT_ATOMS: atom_id res chain seq x y z
N MET A 1 -5.57 -16.89 -20.30
CA MET A 1 -5.81 -17.59 -19.02
C MET A 1 -6.19 -19.02 -19.36
N ARG A 2 -5.38 -20.01 -18.95
CA ARG A 2 -5.70 -21.43 -19.12
C ARG A 2 -6.56 -21.84 -17.92
N GLN A 3 -7.64 -22.58 -18.16
CA GLN A 3 -8.32 -23.34 -17.12
C GLN A 3 -7.63 -24.69 -16.99
N ASP A 4 -7.44 -25.15 -15.75
CA ASP A 4 -6.73 -26.39 -15.39
C ASP A 4 -7.39 -27.68 -15.91
N GLU A 5 -8.61 -27.57 -16.45
CA GLU A 5 -9.38 -28.66 -17.05
C GLU A 5 -8.68 -29.32 -18.25
N ASN A 6 -7.62 -28.71 -18.81
CA ASN A 6 -6.86 -29.23 -19.95
C ASN A 6 -5.46 -29.77 -19.59
N ILE A 7 -5.11 -29.91 -18.31
CA ILE A 7 -3.92 -30.66 -17.92
C ILE A 7 -4.24 -32.15 -18.11
N GLY A 8 -3.72 -32.74 -19.19
CA GLY A 8 -3.89 -34.16 -19.48
C GLY A 8 -3.45 -35.03 -18.30
N GLY A 9 -4.17 -36.13 -18.06
CA GLY A 9 -4.00 -36.98 -16.89
C GLY A 9 -2.61 -37.61 -16.71
N GLU A 10 -1.74 -37.54 -17.71
CA GLU A 10 -0.33 -37.93 -17.58
C GLU A 10 0.50 -36.90 -16.80
N LEU A 11 0.17 -35.61 -16.90
CA LEU A 11 0.89 -34.54 -16.21
C LEU A 11 0.48 -34.47 -14.74
N SER A 12 -0.83 -34.52 -14.44
CA SER A 12 -1.36 -34.48 -13.06
C SER A 12 -1.05 -35.73 -12.25
N LYS A 13 -0.62 -36.83 -12.90
CA LYS A 13 -0.20 -38.07 -12.24
C LYS A 13 1.31 -38.32 -12.34
N SER A 14 2.07 -37.33 -12.81
CA SER A 14 3.52 -37.44 -12.93
C SER A 14 4.16 -37.40 -11.54
N LYS A 15 4.96 -38.43 -11.21
CA LYS A 15 5.75 -38.47 -9.97
C LYS A 15 6.75 -37.30 -9.81
N VAL A 16 7.00 -36.57 -10.90
CA VAL A 16 7.87 -35.37 -10.93
C VAL A 16 7.08 -34.12 -10.51
N TRP A 17 5.77 -34.10 -10.75
CA TRP A 17 4.88 -32.97 -10.42
C TRP A 17 4.63 -32.87 -8.91
N ASP A 18 4.48 -34.01 -8.24
CA ASP A 18 4.20 -34.06 -6.80
C ASP A 18 5.42 -33.77 -5.92
N ARG A 19 6.55 -33.34 -6.51
CA ARG A 19 7.80 -33.16 -5.79
C ARG A 19 8.33 -31.74 -5.92
N ASP A 20 8.72 -31.17 -4.79
CA ASP A 20 9.48 -29.93 -4.73
C ASP A 20 10.78 -30.08 -5.57
N PRO A 21 11.02 -29.22 -6.57
CA PRO A 21 12.17 -29.34 -7.45
C PRO A 21 13.52 -29.03 -6.78
N GLN A 22 13.53 -28.35 -5.64
CA GLN A 22 14.72 -28.07 -4.83
C GLN A 22 14.99 -29.16 -3.79
N THR A 23 13.95 -29.71 -3.16
CA THR A 23 14.10 -30.61 -2.01
C THR A 23 13.78 -32.08 -2.32
N GLY A 24 13.10 -32.37 -3.44
CA GLY A 24 12.68 -33.71 -3.87
C GLY A 24 11.61 -34.36 -2.99
N ARG A 25 11.13 -33.65 -1.96
CA ARG A 25 10.07 -34.11 -1.05
C ARG A 25 8.72 -34.07 -1.75
N VAL A 26 7.87 -35.04 -1.42
CA VAL A 26 6.50 -35.06 -1.93
C VAL A 26 5.76 -33.90 -1.28
N ASP A 27 5.31 -32.93 -2.08
CA ASP A 27 4.54 -31.78 -1.62
C ASP A 27 3.05 -32.07 -1.75
N ASN A 28 2.51 -32.81 -0.78
CA ASN A 28 1.08 -33.12 -0.71
C ASN A 28 0.22 -31.86 -0.49
N LEU A 29 0.81 -30.69 -0.27
CA LEU A 29 0.05 -29.46 -0.09
C LEU A 29 -0.46 -28.94 -1.43
N LEU A 30 0.18 -29.24 -2.57
CA LEU A 30 -0.35 -28.84 -3.88
C LEU A 30 -1.68 -29.55 -4.17
N ASP A 31 -1.76 -30.84 -3.82
CA ASP A 31 -2.91 -31.71 -4.10
C ASP A 31 -4.07 -31.51 -3.11
N ALA A 32 -3.77 -31.31 -1.81
CA ALA A 32 -4.80 -31.00 -0.81
C ALA A 32 -5.59 -29.71 -1.13
N ARG A 33 -4.99 -28.79 -1.90
CA ARG A 33 -5.61 -27.51 -2.33
C ARG A 33 -6.52 -27.66 -3.55
N VAL A 34 -6.28 -28.66 -4.41
CA VAL A 34 -7.17 -29.01 -5.53
C VAL A 34 -8.32 -29.89 -5.03
N GLU A 35 -8.07 -30.75 -4.04
CA GLU A 35 -9.09 -31.62 -3.46
C GLU A 35 -10.04 -30.91 -2.47
N ALA A 36 -9.57 -29.93 -1.68
CA ALA A 36 -10.39 -29.32 -0.63
C ALA A 36 -11.51 -28.40 -1.16
N GLY A 37 -11.29 -27.72 -2.31
CA GLY A 37 -12.23 -26.71 -2.81
C GLY A 37 -12.56 -25.64 -1.76
N ASP A 38 -13.64 -24.87 -1.97
CA ASP A 38 -14.17 -24.02 -0.90
C ASP A 38 -14.81 -24.90 0.19
N GLU A 39 -14.32 -24.83 1.43
CA GLU A 39 -14.82 -25.65 2.54
C GLU A 39 -15.72 -24.83 3.48
N VAL A 40 -16.70 -25.45 4.14
CA VAL A 40 -17.48 -24.79 5.20
C VAL A 40 -16.94 -25.23 6.56
N VAL A 41 -16.26 -24.32 7.26
CA VAL A 41 -15.76 -24.53 8.63
C VAL A 41 -16.61 -23.71 9.58
N ASP A 42 -17.23 -24.35 10.57
CA ASP A 42 -18.11 -23.71 11.57
C ASP A 42 -19.24 -22.85 10.94
N GLY A 43 -19.81 -23.32 9.83
CA GLY A 43 -20.87 -22.61 9.10
C GLY A 43 -20.39 -21.42 8.27
N LYS A 44 -19.07 -21.25 8.11
CA LYS A 44 -18.47 -20.20 7.28
C LYS A 44 -17.72 -20.80 6.09
N LEU A 45 -17.99 -20.27 4.90
CA LEU A 45 -17.24 -20.62 3.70
C LEU A 45 -15.80 -20.12 3.83
N ARG A 46 -14.84 -21.02 3.61
CA ARG A 46 -13.41 -20.77 3.58
C ARG A 46 -12.94 -21.05 2.15
N VAL A 47 -12.67 -19.97 1.43
CA VAL A 47 -12.14 -19.99 0.07
C VAL A 47 -10.62 -20.08 0.15
N HIS A 48 -10.03 -21.04 -0.57
CA HIS A 48 -8.59 -21.22 -0.61
C HIS A 48 -8.00 -20.55 -1.85
N SER A 49 -7.05 -19.63 -1.66
CA SER A 49 -6.33 -18.99 -2.77
C SER A 49 -5.13 -19.83 -3.19
N LEU A 50 -4.99 -20.10 -4.49
CA LEU A 50 -3.85 -20.84 -5.07
C LEU A 50 -2.51 -20.11 -4.88
N SER A 51 -2.54 -18.78 -4.73
CA SER A 51 -1.38 -17.92 -4.47
C SER A 51 -1.58 -17.02 -3.23
N GLY A 52 -2.37 -17.49 -2.25
CA GLY A 52 -2.55 -16.77 -1.00
C GLY A 52 -1.20 -16.53 -0.32
N HIS A 53 -0.95 -15.30 0.14
CA HIS A 53 0.30 -14.91 0.78
C HIS A 53 1.55 -14.77 -0.11
N GLU A 54 1.38 -14.76 -1.45
CA GLU A 54 2.45 -14.29 -2.32
C GLU A 54 2.61 -12.77 -2.20
N ARG A 55 3.86 -12.31 -2.01
CA ARG A 55 4.12 -10.87 -1.89
C ARG A 55 4.01 -10.20 -3.25
N ASN A 56 3.30 -9.09 -3.27
CA ASN A 56 3.29 -8.15 -4.38
C ASN A 56 4.72 -7.74 -4.77
N LYS A 57 4.93 -7.54 -6.07
CA LYS A 57 6.24 -7.20 -6.64
C LYS A 57 6.22 -5.84 -7.33
N LEU A 58 7.10 -4.95 -6.88
CA LEU A 58 7.42 -3.68 -7.54
C LEU A 58 8.84 -3.74 -8.11
N TYR A 59 8.93 -3.67 -9.43
CA TYR A 59 10.21 -3.63 -10.13
C TYR A 59 10.48 -2.22 -10.66
N LEU A 60 11.59 -1.62 -10.23
CA LEU A 60 12.02 -0.30 -10.71
C LEU A 60 13.06 -0.46 -11.81
N ASN A 61 12.79 0.17 -12.96
CA ASN A 61 13.72 0.27 -14.08
C ASN A 61 14.93 1.14 -13.70
N ASP A 62 16.14 0.72 -14.08
CA ASP A 62 17.41 1.44 -13.87
C ASP A 62 17.61 2.68 -14.77
N ARG A 63 16.51 3.21 -15.33
CA ARG A 63 16.41 4.29 -16.32
C ARG A 63 16.96 3.96 -17.71
N LYS A 64 17.60 2.80 -17.91
CA LYS A 64 18.14 2.38 -19.21
C LYS A 64 17.24 1.37 -19.93
N GLY A 65 16.18 0.90 -19.28
CA GLY A 65 15.24 -0.07 -19.86
C GLY A 65 15.79 -1.49 -19.97
N SER A 66 17.05 -1.71 -19.58
CA SER A 66 17.73 -3.00 -19.69
C SER A 66 17.68 -3.81 -18.40
N ASN A 67 17.60 -3.16 -17.24
CA ASN A 67 17.53 -3.87 -15.95
C ASN A 67 16.43 -3.34 -15.05
N PHE A 68 15.94 -4.25 -14.20
CA PHE A 68 14.90 -3.98 -13.22
C PHE A 68 15.36 -4.47 -11.85
N SER A 69 15.17 -3.64 -10.83
CA SER A 69 15.46 -3.98 -9.43
C SER A 69 14.17 -4.24 -8.65
N ASP A 70 14.11 -5.34 -7.90
CA ASP A 70 13.01 -5.59 -6.96
C ASP A 70 13.11 -4.58 -5.81
N ARG A 71 12.12 -3.69 -5.71
CA ARG A 71 12.01 -2.64 -4.69
C ARG A 71 10.81 -2.83 -3.76
N SER A 72 10.12 -3.95 -3.87
CA SER A 72 8.84 -4.21 -3.18
C SER A 72 8.95 -4.00 -1.66
N GLY A 73 10.00 -4.56 -1.04
CA GLY A 73 10.19 -4.47 0.41
C GLY A 73 10.62 -3.09 0.90
N LEU A 74 11.26 -2.29 0.05
CA LEU A 74 11.68 -0.91 0.38
C LEU A 74 10.57 0.10 0.15
N SER A 75 9.73 -0.11 -0.88
CA SER A 75 8.57 0.74 -1.15
C SER A 75 7.39 0.45 -0.23
N GLY A 76 7.41 -0.69 0.47
CA GLY A 76 6.28 -1.15 1.27
C GLY A 76 5.13 -1.74 0.47
N LEU A 77 5.29 -1.89 -0.85
CA LEU A 77 4.32 -2.55 -1.71
C LEU A 77 4.42 -4.09 -1.67
N ASP A 78 5.33 -4.70 -0.90
CA ASP A 78 5.45 -6.17 -0.75
C ASP A 78 4.33 -6.82 0.08
N ASP A 79 3.11 -6.30 -0.03
CA ASP A 79 1.93 -6.80 0.66
C ASP A 79 1.70 -8.27 0.34
N GLU A 80 1.44 -9.05 1.38
CA GLU A 80 1.14 -10.49 1.30
C GLU A 80 -0.36 -10.79 1.38
N ALA A 81 -1.23 -9.78 1.41
CA ALA A 81 -2.65 -10.04 1.27
C ALA A 81 -2.96 -10.53 -0.14
N ASP A 82 -4.04 -11.31 -0.25
CA ASP A 82 -4.44 -11.98 -1.48
C ASP A 82 -5.10 -10.99 -2.45
N GLY A 83 -4.29 -10.23 -3.20
CA GLY A 83 -4.71 -9.19 -4.13
C GLY A 83 -5.61 -9.70 -5.26
N ARG A 84 -6.70 -8.98 -5.54
CA ARG A 84 -7.70 -9.32 -6.56
C ARG A 84 -8.08 -8.18 -7.50
N ALA A 85 -7.74 -6.95 -7.16
CA ALA A 85 -7.84 -5.82 -8.07
C ALA A 85 -6.96 -4.68 -7.55
N PHE A 86 -6.41 -3.86 -8.44
CA PHE A 86 -5.68 -2.66 -8.04
C PHE A 86 -5.93 -1.50 -9.01
N ALA A 87 -5.96 -0.27 -8.49
CA ALA A 87 -6.01 0.91 -9.32
C ALA A 87 -4.89 1.89 -8.94
N VAL A 88 -4.24 2.45 -9.94
CA VAL A 88 -3.25 3.52 -9.82
C VAL A 88 -3.93 4.86 -10.10
N PHE A 89 -3.72 5.81 -9.21
CA PHE A 89 -4.32 7.15 -9.23
C PHE A 89 -3.49 8.09 -8.35
N ASP A 90 -3.81 9.37 -8.32
CA ASP A 90 -3.15 10.37 -7.46
C ASP A 90 -4.29 11.10 -6.76
N TYR A 91 -4.55 10.72 -5.50
CA TYR A 91 -5.81 11.04 -4.83
C TYR A 91 -5.79 12.39 -4.12
N ASP A 92 -4.63 12.80 -3.64
CA ASP A 92 -4.39 14.09 -3.00
C ASP A 92 -3.90 15.15 -3.99
N ARG A 93 -3.51 14.74 -5.20
CA ARG A 93 -3.00 15.58 -6.30
C ARG A 93 -1.63 16.17 -6.00
N ASP A 94 -0.73 15.39 -5.42
CA ASP A 94 0.65 15.81 -5.17
C ASP A 94 1.60 15.55 -6.36
N GLY A 95 1.13 14.87 -7.40
CA GLY A 95 1.88 14.51 -8.61
C GLY A 95 2.50 13.12 -8.55
N TRP A 96 2.35 12.40 -7.45
CA TRP A 96 2.88 11.05 -7.26
C TRP A 96 1.76 10.03 -7.33
N SER A 97 2.00 8.97 -8.09
CA SER A 97 0.99 7.92 -8.24
C SER A 97 0.90 7.06 -6.97
N ASP A 98 -0.29 7.02 -6.42
CA ASP A 98 -0.78 6.15 -5.36
C ASP A 98 -1.37 4.86 -5.91
N LEU A 99 -1.65 3.92 -5.00
CA LEU A 99 -2.24 2.65 -5.34
C LEU A 99 -3.31 2.25 -4.34
N VAL A 100 -4.48 1.84 -4.83
CA VAL A 100 -5.47 1.12 -4.01
C VAL A 100 -5.48 -0.34 -4.44
N LEU A 101 -5.49 -1.25 -3.46
CA LEU A 101 -5.54 -2.69 -3.63
C LEU A 101 -6.79 -3.23 -2.94
N VAL A 102 -7.52 -4.10 -3.64
CA VAL A 102 -8.62 -4.90 -3.07
C VAL A 102 -8.14 -6.33 -2.96
N ASN A 103 -8.31 -6.91 -1.76
CA ASN A 103 -7.90 -8.26 -1.42
C ASN A 103 -9.13 -9.16 -1.26
N ALA A 104 -8.97 -10.46 -1.53
CA ALA A 104 -10.00 -11.46 -1.27
C ALA A 104 -10.28 -11.64 0.23
N MET A 105 -9.30 -11.33 1.07
CA MET A 105 -9.33 -11.55 2.52
C MET A 105 -8.88 -10.28 3.26
N ASN A 106 -8.99 -10.31 4.60
CA ASN A 106 -8.61 -9.17 5.41
C ASN A 106 -7.10 -8.86 5.35
N PRO A 107 -6.71 -7.57 5.32
CA PRO A 107 -7.60 -6.42 5.15
C PRO A 107 -8.14 -6.35 3.71
N LEU A 108 -9.47 -6.15 3.58
CA LEU A 108 -10.16 -6.20 2.28
C LEU A 108 -9.70 -5.11 1.31
N THR A 109 -9.30 -3.95 1.83
CA THR A 109 -8.80 -2.84 1.03
C THR A 109 -7.55 -2.28 1.67
N ARG A 110 -6.58 -1.90 0.85
CA ARG A 110 -5.41 -1.13 1.25
C ARG A 110 -5.23 0.06 0.33
N LEU A 111 -4.93 1.20 0.91
CA LEU A 111 -4.50 2.40 0.19
C LEU A 111 -3.01 2.59 0.50
N PHE A 112 -2.21 2.67 -0.55
CA PHE A 112 -0.80 2.97 -0.51
C PHE A 112 -0.63 4.39 -1.03
N HIS A 113 -0.22 5.28 -0.15
CA HIS A 113 0.11 6.66 -0.47
C HIS A 113 1.60 6.77 -0.77
N ASN A 114 1.96 7.46 -1.85
CA ASN A 114 3.34 7.52 -2.31
C ASN A 114 4.09 8.71 -1.71
N GLU A 115 4.83 8.45 -0.61
CA GLU A 115 5.62 9.47 0.08
C GLU A 115 7.00 9.69 -0.57
N MET A 116 7.08 10.29 -1.76
CA MET A 116 8.38 10.70 -2.32
C MET A 116 8.94 11.99 -1.70
N ASN A 117 8.15 12.71 -0.88
CA ASN A 117 8.50 14.02 -0.29
C ASN A 117 9.48 14.00 0.88
N ASP A 118 9.81 12.83 1.46
CA ASP A 118 10.59 12.77 2.71
C ASP A 118 12.10 13.07 2.53
N GLY A 119 12.50 13.73 1.43
CA GLY A 119 13.86 14.18 1.14
C GLY A 119 14.00 14.99 -0.16
N ASP A 120 15.24 15.31 -0.55
CA ASP A 120 15.68 16.09 -1.75
C ASP A 120 15.21 15.53 -3.13
N ARG A 121 14.29 14.56 -3.17
CA ARG A 121 13.83 13.95 -4.42
C ARG A 121 12.62 14.71 -4.97
N SER A 122 12.92 15.74 -5.74
CA SER A 122 11.98 16.38 -6.65
C SER A 122 11.78 15.55 -7.92
N GLY A 123 10.59 15.64 -8.50
CA GLY A 123 10.29 15.14 -9.83
C GLY A 123 9.13 15.94 -10.39
N ASN A 124 9.40 16.67 -11.47
CA ASN A 124 8.39 17.45 -12.18
C ASN A 124 7.45 16.50 -12.92
N PHE A 125 6.22 16.95 -13.18
CA PHE A 125 5.22 16.17 -13.89
C PHE A 125 4.23 17.07 -14.65
N ILE A 126 3.50 16.48 -15.58
CA ILE A 126 2.26 17.06 -16.13
C ILE A 126 1.13 16.05 -16.02
N ALA A 127 -0.10 16.55 -15.91
CA ALA A 127 -1.32 15.75 -15.92
C ALA A 127 -2.09 15.96 -17.22
N LEU A 128 -2.53 14.87 -17.85
CA LEU A 128 -3.25 14.90 -19.12
C LEU A 128 -4.65 14.28 -18.97
N SER A 129 -5.63 14.89 -19.63
CA SER A 129 -6.98 14.33 -19.78
C SER A 129 -7.47 14.51 -21.21
N PHE A 130 -8.37 13.62 -21.63
CA PHE A 130 -8.76 13.51 -23.03
C PHE A 130 -10.27 13.64 -23.16
N LYS A 131 -10.71 14.40 -24.17
CA LYS A 131 -12.11 14.51 -24.59
C LYS A 131 -12.17 14.12 -26.06
N GLY A 132 -12.61 12.89 -26.33
CA GLY A 132 -12.82 12.44 -27.70
C GLY A 132 -13.99 13.14 -28.38
N GLY A 133 -13.97 13.13 -29.70
CA GLY A 133 -14.90 13.87 -30.53
C GLY A 133 -16.27 13.21 -30.67
N ASN A 134 -16.42 11.92 -30.37
CA ASN A 134 -17.73 11.30 -30.40
C ASN A 134 -18.56 11.72 -29.18
N ARG A 135 -19.72 12.32 -29.43
CA ARG A 135 -20.65 12.81 -28.38
C ARG A 135 -22.03 12.15 -28.47
N THR A 136 -22.17 11.10 -29.28
CA THR A 136 -23.40 10.32 -29.42
C THR A 136 -23.13 8.86 -29.05
N ALA A 137 -24.20 8.08 -28.89
CA ALA A 137 -24.11 6.64 -28.63
C ALA A 137 -23.85 5.80 -29.90
N THR A 138 -23.78 6.45 -31.07
CA THR A 138 -23.61 5.81 -32.37
C THR A 138 -22.17 5.93 -32.86
N THR A 139 -21.77 5.04 -33.76
CA THR A 139 -20.47 5.13 -34.44
C THR A 139 -20.36 6.45 -35.19
N SER A 140 -19.17 7.07 -35.14
CA SER A 140 -18.82 8.26 -35.91
C SER A 140 -17.38 8.15 -36.41
N ASP A 141 -16.96 9.12 -37.21
CA ASP A 141 -15.57 9.29 -37.64
C ASP A 141 -14.67 9.88 -36.54
N TRP A 142 -15.21 10.17 -35.36
CA TRP A 142 -14.48 10.66 -34.19
C TRP A 142 -14.09 9.52 -33.24
N SER A 143 -13.06 9.77 -32.43
CA SER A 143 -12.67 8.84 -31.37
C SER A 143 -13.75 8.76 -30.28
N ASN A 144 -13.77 7.65 -29.53
CA ASN A 144 -14.69 7.46 -28.41
C ASN A 144 -14.62 8.65 -27.43
N ARG A 145 -15.74 8.99 -26.79
CA ARG A 145 -15.91 10.17 -25.93
C ARG A 145 -14.77 10.37 -24.92
N ASP A 146 -14.27 9.28 -24.35
CA ASP A 146 -13.28 9.31 -23.27
C ASP A 146 -11.84 9.30 -23.81
N GLY A 147 -11.65 9.23 -25.13
CA GLY A 147 -10.35 9.33 -25.78
C GLY A 147 -9.45 8.10 -25.65
N TYR A 148 -9.97 6.96 -25.18
CA TYR A 148 -9.17 5.74 -25.00
C TYR A 148 -8.57 5.25 -26.32
N GLY A 149 -7.31 4.83 -26.28
CA GLY A 149 -6.47 4.48 -27.43
C GLY A 149 -5.66 5.66 -27.98
N ALA A 150 -5.84 6.88 -27.45
CA ALA A 150 -4.99 8.01 -27.83
C ALA A 150 -3.53 7.76 -27.42
N ARG A 151 -2.60 8.03 -28.34
CA ARG A 151 -1.16 7.96 -28.10
C ARG A 151 -0.62 9.36 -27.88
N VAL A 152 0.21 9.51 -26.86
CA VAL A 152 0.78 10.79 -26.45
C VAL A 152 2.29 10.72 -26.62
N GLU A 153 2.85 11.74 -27.27
CA GLU A 153 4.28 12.01 -27.27
C GLU A 153 4.51 13.32 -26.51
N VAL A 154 5.34 13.29 -25.47
CA VAL A 154 5.77 14.44 -24.68
C VAL A 154 7.23 14.71 -25.03
N ARG A 155 7.55 15.88 -25.56
CA ARG A 155 8.86 16.18 -26.16
C ARG A 155 9.60 17.30 -25.43
N LYS A 156 10.90 17.10 -25.22
CA LYS A 156 11.84 18.12 -24.75
C LYS A 156 13.17 18.00 -25.49
N GLY A 157 13.49 18.96 -26.36
CA GLY A 157 14.62 18.85 -27.26
C GLY A 157 14.54 17.58 -28.12
N GLU A 158 15.53 16.70 -27.98
CA GLU A 158 15.58 15.40 -28.67
C GLU A 158 14.93 14.25 -27.88
N GLU A 159 14.58 14.48 -26.61
CA GLU A 159 13.98 13.46 -25.75
C GLU A 159 12.48 13.36 -25.94
N ILE A 160 11.97 12.12 -25.99
CA ILE A 160 10.55 11.81 -26.22
C ILE A 160 10.08 10.81 -25.18
N ILE A 161 9.01 11.15 -24.47
CA ILE A 161 8.28 10.24 -23.59
C ILE A 161 6.98 9.85 -24.28
N GLU A 162 6.81 8.56 -24.56
CA GLU A 162 5.58 8.04 -25.17
C GLU A 162 4.66 7.37 -24.14
N ARG A 163 3.36 7.60 -24.26
CA ARG A 163 2.30 6.98 -23.46
C ARG A 163 1.09 6.64 -24.32
N GLU A 164 0.26 5.73 -23.83
CA GLU A 164 -1.03 5.40 -24.42
C GLU A 164 -2.11 5.54 -23.36
N HIS A 165 -3.19 6.24 -23.68
CA HIS A 165 -4.35 6.37 -22.80
C HIS A 165 -5.21 5.11 -22.90
N ARG A 166 -5.22 4.28 -21.86
CA ARG A 166 -5.82 2.94 -21.88
C ARG A 166 -6.97 2.81 -20.89
N CYS A 167 -7.92 1.94 -21.24
CA CYS A 167 -8.89 1.36 -20.30
C CYS A 167 -8.67 -0.15 -20.17
N GLY A 168 -9.31 -0.79 -19.18
CA GLY A 168 -9.22 -2.22 -18.93
C GLY A 168 -7.92 -2.64 -18.22
N GLN A 169 -7.37 -1.78 -17.37
CA GLN A 169 -6.15 -2.05 -16.57
C GLN A 169 -6.51 -2.28 -15.10
N GLY A 170 -5.66 -3.00 -14.35
CA GLY A 170 -5.84 -3.14 -12.90
C GLY A 170 -6.62 -4.38 -12.43
N TYR A 171 -6.91 -5.32 -13.36
CA TYR A 171 -7.61 -6.61 -13.13
C TYR A 171 -8.88 -6.49 -12.25
N GLY A 172 -10.06 -6.43 -12.87
CA GLY A 172 -11.31 -6.22 -12.14
C GLY A 172 -11.52 -4.77 -11.64
N SER A 173 -10.67 -3.84 -12.08
CA SER A 173 -10.77 -2.40 -11.78
C SER A 173 -10.31 -1.55 -12.97
N GLN A 174 -10.03 -0.26 -12.74
CA GLN A 174 -9.59 0.70 -13.74
C GLN A 174 -8.69 1.76 -13.11
N ASN A 175 -7.49 1.96 -13.66
CA ASN A 175 -6.61 3.08 -13.30
C ASN A 175 -7.27 4.43 -13.62
N SER A 176 -6.81 5.50 -12.97
CA SER A 176 -7.28 6.87 -13.25
C SER A 176 -7.26 7.20 -14.75
N ALA A 177 -8.30 7.89 -15.21
CA ALA A 177 -8.33 8.43 -16.57
C ALA A 177 -7.41 9.65 -16.74
N VAL A 178 -6.93 10.24 -15.63
CA VAL A 178 -5.91 11.28 -15.67
C VAL A 178 -4.54 10.61 -15.81
N MET A 179 -3.84 10.92 -16.89
CA MET A 179 -2.51 10.41 -17.14
C MET A 179 -1.46 11.35 -16.54
N ILE A 180 -0.71 10.86 -15.56
CA ILE A 180 0.48 11.55 -15.04
C ILE A 180 1.70 11.17 -15.89
N VAL A 181 2.43 12.17 -16.37
CA VAL A 181 3.70 11.98 -17.06
C VAL A 181 4.79 12.66 -16.24
N GLY A 182 5.65 11.85 -15.62
CA GLY A 182 6.85 12.35 -14.93
C GLY A 182 7.85 12.92 -15.94
N LEU A 183 8.32 14.13 -15.64
CA LEU A 183 9.25 14.92 -16.46
C LEU A 183 10.68 14.92 -15.92
N GLY A 184 10.91 14.35 -14.73
CA GLY A 184 12.21 14.43 -14.07
C GLY A 184 12.53 15.88 -13.71
N ASP A 185 13.58 16.43 -14.31
CA ASP A 185 14.05 17.80 -14.03
C ASP A 185 13.51 18.84 -15.03
N TRP A 186 12.65 18.47 -15.99
CA TRP A 186 12.12 19.45 -16.94
C TRP A 186 11.02 20.29 -16.29
N GLU A 187 11.20 21.60 -16.26
CA GLU A 187 10.19 22.55 -15.76
C GLU A 187 9.10 22.86 -16.79
N GLU A 188 9.36 22.59 -18.06
CA GLU A 188 8.45 22.83 -19.17
C GLU A 188 8.72 21.85 -20.31
N VAL A 189 7.66 21.31 -20.90
CA VAL A 189 7.67 20.49 -22.12
C VAL A 189 7.51 21.38 -23.35
N ASP A 190 8.30 21.13 -24.38
CA ASP A 190 8.27 21.93 -25.61
C ASP A 190 6.97 21.66 -26.39
N GLU A 191 6.60 20.38 -26.53
CA GLU A 191 5.40 19.94 -27.25
C GLU A 191 4.79 18.65 -26.66
N VAL A 192 3.46 18.65 -26.47
CA VAL A 192 2.62 17.46 -26.24
C VAL A 192 1.82 17.19 -27.51
N ILE A 193 2.06 16.05 -28.13
CA ILE A 193 1.36 15.58 -29.31
C ILE A 193 0.39 14.47 -28.92
N VAL A 194 -0.88 14.62 -29.29
CA VAL A 194 -1.88 13.56 -29.13
C VAL A 194 -2.29 13.03 -30.51
N ARG A 195 -2.08 11.75 -30.74
CA ARG A 195 -2.58 11.02 -31.91
C ARG A 195 -3.83 10.24 -31.50
N TRP A 196 -4.95 10.59 -32.11
CA TRP A 196 -6.24 10.05 -31.77
C TRP A 196 -6.53 8.75 -32.53
N PRO A 197 -7.35 7.83 -31.98
CA PRO A 197 -7.83 6.64 -32.69
C PRO A 197 -8.48 6.93 -34.04
N SER A 198 -9.10 8.11 -34.22
CA SER A 198 -9.66 8.56 -35.50
C SER A 198 -8.62 8.86 -36.58
N GLY A 199 -7.33 8.89 -36.23
CA GLY A 199 -6.23 9.34 -37.09
C GLY A 199 -5.95 10.84 -37.03
N ARG A 200 -6.77 11.62 -36.32
CA ARG A 200 -6.52 13.05 -36.09
C ARG A 200 -5.33 13.27 -35.15
N LYS A 201 -4.79 14.50 -35.17
CA LYS A 201 -3.65 14.92 -34.34
C LYS A 201 -3.97 16.25 -33.66
N SER A 202 -3.65 16.34 -32.37
CA SER A 202 -3.58 17.60 -31.62
C SER A 202 -2.15 17.86 -31.16
N ALA A 203 -1.75 19.13 -31.07
CA ALA A 203 -0.42 19.53 -30.63
C ALA A 203 -0.53 20.76 -29.72
N HIS A 204 0.17 20.71 -28.58
CA HIS A 204 0.11 21.70 -27.51
C HIS A 204 1.52 22.04 -27.07
N THR A 205 1.89 23.31 -27.06
CA THR A 205 3.27 23.73 -26.75
C THR A 205 3.38 24.31 -25.35
N LYS A 206 4.60 24.33 -24.81
CA LYS A 206 4.96 25.00 -23.55
C LYS A 206 4.06 24.61 -22.38
N VAL A 207 3.99 23.30 -22.09
CA VAL A 207 3.21 22.77 -20.96
C VAL A 207 4.14 22.69 -19.76
N LYS A 208 3.81 23.42 -18.69
CA LYS A 208 4.70 23.59 -17.52
C LYS A 208 4.50 22.48 -16.49
N ASP A 209 5.51 22.27 -15.65
CA ASP A 209 5.41 21.44 -14.45
C ASP A 209 4.15 21.79 -13.63
N GLY A 210 3.49 20.75 -13.11
CA GLY A 210 2.29 20.85 -12.30
C GLY A 210 1.03 21.26 -13.06
N GLU A 211 1.10 21.41 -14.39
CA GLU A 211 -0.07 21.76 -15.20
C GLU A 211 -0.93 20.54 -15.52
N TRP A 212 -2.24 20.72 -15.46
CA TRP A 212 -3.25 19.79 -15.93
C TRP A 212 -3.83 20.27 -17.26
N LEU A 213 -3.40 19.63 -18.35
CA LEU A 213 -3.86 19.86 -19.71
C LEU A 213 -4.97 18.88 -20.08
N THR A 214 -6.16 19.42 -20.41
CA THR A 214 -7.24 18.64 -21.01
C THR A 214 -7.30 18.93 -22.50
N VAL A 215 -7.15 17.89 -23.32
CA VAL A 215 -7.13 17.98 -24.78
C VAL A 215 -8.47 17.54 -25.36
N ASP A 216 -9.09 18.38 -26.18
CA ASP A 216 -10.31 18.02 -26.93
C ASP A 216 -9.97 17.69 -28.40
N GLU A 217 -10.39 16.52 -28.86
CA GLU A 217 -10.19 16.08 -30.24
C GLU A 217 -10.87 17.02 -31.26
N ARG A 218 -11.99 17.65 -30.88
CA ARG A 218 -12.72 18.60 -31.75
C ARG A 218 -12.01 19.96 -31.87
N GLY A 219 -10.91 20.14 -31.15
CA GLY A 219 -10.19 21.40 -31.03
C GLY A 219 -10.46 22.08 -29.69
N GLY A 220 -9.43 22.74 -29.19
CA GLY A 220 -9.43 23.38 -27.88
C GLY A 220 -8.58 22.64 -26.85
N GLU A 221 -8.18 23.39 -25.83
CA GLU A 221 -7.48 22.91 -24.66
C GLU A 221 -7.99 23.64 -23.42
N GLU A 222 -7.95 22.99 -22.27
CA GLU A 222 -8.16 23.60 -20.95
C GLU A 222 -6.91 23.32 -20.12
N ARG A 223 -6.35 24.36 -19.51
CA ARG A 223 -5.16 24.28 -18.65
C ARG A 223 -5.50 24.82 -17.27
N LYS A 224 -5.11 24.08 -16.23
CA LYS A 224 -5.26 24.50 -14.84
C LYS A 224 -4.16 23.89 -13.99
N PRO A 225 -3.86 24.42 -12.80
CA PRO A 225 -2.98 23.75 -11.85
C PRO A 225 -3.53 22.36 -11.50
N TYR A 226 -2.65 21.35 -11.51
CA TYR A 226 -2.98 20.01 -11.04
C TYR A 226 -2.89 19.93 -9.52
N ARG A 227 -1.77 20.40 -8.97
CA ARG A 227 -1.50 20.39 -7.54
C ARG A 227 -2.63 21.11 -6.82
N ARG A 228 -3.20 20.44 -5.83
CA ARG A 228 -4.01 21.11 -4.84
C ARG A 228 -3.06 21.58 -3.75
N ASP A 229 -3.20 22.83 -3.33
CA ASP A 229 -2.71 23.27 -2.03
C ASP A 229 -3.57 22.58 -0.97
N VAL A 230 -3.38 21.27 -0.79
CA VAL A 230 -3.86 20.59 0.40
C VAL A 230 -2.81 20.89 1.44
N GLU A 231 -3.03 21.92 2.25
CA GLU A 231 -2.52 21.87 3.62
C GLU A 231 -3.14 20.61 4.22
N LEU A 232 -2.41 19.50 4.17
CA LEU A 232 -2.71 18.37 5.03
C LEU A 232 -2.66 18.97 6.43
N GLU A 233 -3.82 19.26 7.02
CA GLU A 233 -3.90 19.55 8.45
C GLU A 233 -3.15 18.41 9.10
N GLN A 234 -1.95 18.71 9.60
CA GLN A 234 -1.13 17.75 10.30
C GLN A 234 -1.83 17.51 11.63
N LYS A 235 -2.82 16.61 11.59
CA LYS A 235 -3.59 16.23 12.78
C LYS A 235 -2.71 15.49 13.77
N SER A 236 -1.59 14.95 13.30
CA SER A 236 -0.58 14.33 14.14
C SER A 236 0.67 15.18 14.31
N LEU A 237 1.26 15.08 15.50
CA LEU A 237 2.57 15.66 15.77
C LEU A 237 3.64 14.86 15.00
N LEU A 238 4.42 15.57 14.17
CA LEU A 238 5.68 15.06 13.67
C LEU A 238 6.82 15.46 14.62
N GLY A 239 7.77 14.54 14.85
CA GLY A 239 8.98 14.83 15.61
C GLY A 239 9.38 13.72 16.55
N LYS A 240 10.50 13.93 17.26
CA LYS A 240 10.99 13.04 18.30
C LYS A 240 10.42 13.49 19.65
N ALA A 241 9.71 12.59 20.32
CA ALA A 241 9.34 12.77 21.72
C ALA A 241 9.55 11.47 22.47
N ASP A 242 9.84 11.56 23.75
CA ASP A 242 9.94 10.37 24.59
C ASP A 242 8.56 9.79 24.84
N PHE A 243 8.43 8.47 24.60
CA PHE A 243 7.19 7.80 24.92
C PHE A 243 6.99 7.78 26.44
N PRO A 244 5.83 8.22 26.98
CA PRO A 244 5.65 8.39 28.43
C PRO A 244 5.84 7.14 29.29
N LEU A 245 5.86 5.96 28.68
CA LEU A 245 6.22 4.71 29.35
C LEU A 245 7.66 4.67 29.84
N GLY A 246 8.57 5.51 29.32
CA GLY A 246 9.94 5.65 29.83
C GLY A 246 10.76 4.36 29.77
N TYR A 247 10.35 3.38 28.97
CA TYR A 247 10.99 2.08 28.89
C TYR A 247 12.13 2.12 27.88
N LEU A 248 13.35 1.92 28.40
CA LEU A 248 14.55 1.73 27.60
C LEU A 248 14.70 0.25 27.29
N SER A 249 14.56 -0.11 26.02
CA SER A 249 14.82 -1.47 25.53
C SER A 249 16.25 -1.60 25.02
N LYS A 250 16.80 -2.82 25.10
CA LYS A 250 17.99 -3.19 24.33
C LYS A 250 17.66 -3.50 22.86
N ALA A 251 16.39 -3.70 22.54
CA ALA A 251 15.92 -3.91 21.17
C ALA A 251 16.04 -2.61 20.37
N ARG A 252 16.45 -2.71 19.11
CA ARG A 252 16.56 -1.60 18.14
C ARG A 252 15.25 -0.81 18.05
N LEU A 253 14.15 -1.54 17.94
CA LEU A 253 12.81 -0.98 18.00
C LEU A 253 11.97 -1.71 19.05
N THR A 254 11.07 -0.98 19.69
CA THR A 254 9.98 -1.55 20.50
C THR A 254 8.64 -1.16 19.89
N VAL A 255 7.84 -2.16 19.53
CA VAL A 255 6.46 -1.98 19.09
C VAL A 255 5.53 -2.15 20.28
N TRP A 256 4.86 -1.06 20.64
CA TRP A 256 3.89 -0.98 21.72
C TRP A 256 2.47 -1.08 21.17
N LYS A 257 1.68 -2.01 21.71
CA LYS A 257 0.26 -2.16 21.40
C LYS A 257 -0.58 -1.67 22.58
N GLY A 258 -1.26 -0.54 22.39
CA GLY A 258 -2.31 -0.07 23.29
C GLY A 258 -3.56 -0.93 23.15
N MET A 259 -4.07 -1.45 24.26
CA MET A 259 -5.18 -2.41 24.27
C MET A 259 -6.09 -2.25 25.49
N ALA A 260 -7.27 -2.87 25.42
CA ALA A 260 -8.13 -3.17 26.58
C ALA A 260 -8.55 -4.65 26.48
N THR A 261 -8.73 -5.36 27.60
CA THR A 261 -9.02 -6.81 27.58
C THR A 261 -10.38 -7.12 26.97
N TRP A 262 -11.34 -6.20 27.08
CA TRP A 262 -12.68 -6.29 26.50
C TRP A 262 -12.73 -5.94 25.00
N CYS A 263 -11.64 -5.44 24.42
CA CYS A 263 -11.60 -4.89 23.07
C CYS A 263 -11.56 -5.98 21.98
N PRO A 264 -12.65 -6.19 21.20
CA PRO A 264 -12.67 -7.23 20.18
C PRO A 264 -11.75 -6.92 19.00
N ALA A 265 -11.60 -5.63 18.67
CA ALA A 265 -10.66 -5.17 17.65
C ALA A 265 -9.22 -5.57 18.01
N CYS A 266 -8.82 -5.38 19.28
CA CYS A 266 -7.49 -5.72 19.79
C CYS A 266 -7.20 -7.21 19.64
N ALA A 267 -8.21 -8.07 19.83
CA ALA A 267 -8.10 -9.51 19.56
C ALA A 267 -7.97 -9.81 18.06
N ARG A 268 -8.74 -9.14 17.19
CA ARG A 268 -8.64 -9.30 15.72
C ARG A 268 -7.28 -8.94 15.14
N TYR A 269 -6.52 -8.05 15.79
CA TYR A 269 -5.17 -7.70 15.39
C TYR A 269 -4.10 -8.73 15.80
N ARG A 270 -4.42 -9.77 16.58
CA ARG A 270 -3.44 -10.78 17.02
C ARG A 270 -2.64 -11.40 15.86
N PRO A 271 -3.26 -11.89 14.76
CA PRO A 271 -2.51 -12.44 13.62
C PRO A 271 -1.54 -11.44 12.98
N HIS A 272 -1.90 -10.15 12.98
CA HIS A 272 -1.02 -9.10 12.45
C HIS A 272 0.25 -8.96 13.30
N PHE A 273 0.14 -8.96 14.62
CA PHE A 273 1.31 -8.90 15.51
C PHE A 273 2.14 -10.19 15.49
N GLU A 274 1.53 -11.36 15.33
CA GLU A 274 2.23 -12.62 15.10
C GLU A 274 3.05 -12.56 13.81
N HIS A 275 2.43 -12.07 12.74
CA HIS A 275 3.09 -11.86 11.45
C HIS A 275 4.27 -10.88 11.57
N LEU A 276 4.06 -9.71 12.19
CA LEU A 276 5.14 -8.73 12.42
C LEU A 276 6.31 -9.35 13.20
N LYS A 277 6.03 -10.11 14.25
CA LYS A 277 7.06 -10.80 15.05
C LYS A 277 7.81 -11.86 14.26
N ALA A 278 7.12 -12.61 13.41
CA ALA A 278 7.75 -13.59 12.52
C ALA A 278 8.67 -12.89 11.50
N MET A 279 8.18 -11.82 10.89
CA MET A 279 8.87 -11.06 9.83
C MET A 279 10.03 -10.20 10.31
N THR A 280 10.05 -9.87 11.59
CA THR A 280 11.13 -9.08 12.23
C THR A 280 12.04 -9.92 13.12
N ARG A 281 11.89 -11.25 13.08
CA ARG A 281 12.73 -12.17 13.85
C ARG A 281 14.20 -11.96 13.50
N GLY A 282 15.01 -11.71 14.53
CA GLY A 282 16.46 -11.46 14.37
C GLY A 282 16.81 -10.02 13.98
N LEU A 283 15.83 -9.15 13.73
CA LEU A 283 16.08 -7.74 13.38
C LEU A 283 16.19 -6.82 14.62
N GLY A 284 16.06 -7.38 15.82
CA GLY A 284 16.12 -6.62 17.07
C GLY A 284 14.85 -5.82 17.35
N VAL A 285 13.68 -6.36 17.03
CA VAL A 285 12.38 -5.75 17.34
C VAL A 285 11.72 -6.46 18.53
N GLU A 286 11.36 -5.70 19.57
CA GLU A 286 10.60 -6.17 20.73
C GLU A 286 9.12 -5.79 20.58
N PHE A 287 8.20 -6.62 21.09
CA PHE A 287 6.77 -6.34 21.08
C PHE A 287 6.21 -6.34 22.50
N ARG A 288 5.53 -5.24 22.87
CA ARG A 288 4.92 -5.03 24.20
C ARG A 288 3.47 -4.60 24.08
N GLY A 289 2.65 -5.03 25.01
CA GLY A 289 1.28 -4.54 25.18
C GLY A 289 1.18 -3.59 26.37
N PHE A 290 0.36 -2.56 26.29
CA PHE A 290 0.04 -1.71 27.44
C PHE A 290 -1.47 -1.45 27.53
N PRO A 291 -2.06 -1.50 28.73
CA PRO A 291 -3.49 -1.30 28.93
C PRO A 291 -3.84 0.19 28.86
N LEU A 292 -4.78 0.57 27.99
CA LEU A 292 -5.29 1.94 27.91
C LEU A 292 -6.50 2.16 28.83
N ASP A 293 -7.24 1.11 29.19
CA ASP A 293 -8.37 1.23 30.11
C ASP A 293 -7.89 1.33 31.57
N GLU A 294 -8.18 2.48 32.19
CA GLU A 294 -7.79 2.76 33.58
C GLU A 294 -8.50 1.87 34.60
N LYS A 295 -9.63 1.26 34.23
CA LYS A 295 -10.41 0.39 35.11
C LYS A 295 -9.83 -1.01 35.26
N GLU A 296 -8.87 -1.40 34.41
CA GLU A 296 -8.27 -2.74 34.43
C GLU A 296 -7.14 -2.81 35.45
N ASP A 297 -7.27 -3.64 36.48
CA ASP A 297 -6.22 -3.83 37.49
C ASP A 297 -5.15 -4.86 37.06
N SER A 298 -4.10 -4.98 37.87
CA SER A 298 -2.98 -5.90 37.59
C SER A 298 -3.44 -7.36 37.53
N GLU A 299 -4.38 -7.76 38.38
CA GLU A 299 -4.89 -9.13 38.43
C GLU A 299 -5.63 -9.50 37.14
N THR A 300 -6.50 -8.61 36.66
CA THR A 300 -7.22 -8.75 35.39
C THR A 300 -6.26 -8.91 34.22
N LEU A 301 -5.19 -8.12 34.18
CA LEU A 301 -4.21 -8.15 33.09
C LEU A 301 -3.33 -9.39 33.12
N VAL A 302 -2.91 -9.85 34.31
CA VAL A 302 -2.19 -11.12 34.47
C VAL A 302 -3.08 -12.28 34.03
N ALA A 303 -4.35 -12.30 34.45
CA ALA A 303 -5.29 -13.33 34.05
C ALA A 303 -5.49 -13.34 32.52
N TYR A 304 -5.62 -12.18 31.89
CA TYR A 304 -5.71 -12.06 30.44
C TYR A 304 -4.45 -12.58 29.74
N GLN A 305 -3.25 -12.16 30.16
CA GLN A 305 -2.00 -12.64 29.57
C GLN A 305 -1.83 -14.16 29.72
N ASN A 306 -2.23 -14.75 30.84
CA ASN A 306 -2.10 -16.19 31.05
C ASN A 306 -3.14 -16.99 30.26
N LYS A 307 -4.32 -16.41 30.02
CA LYS A 307 -5.39 -17.04 29.24
C LYS A 307 -5.16 -16.97 27.73
N HIS A 308 -4.44 -15.94 27.27
CA HIS A 308 -4.25 -15.66 25.86
C HIS A 308 -2.77 -15.80 25.48
N ASP A 309 -2.48 -16.59 24.45
CA ASP A 309 -1.13 -16.71 23.89
C ASP A 309 -0.77 -15.45 23.07
N LEU A 310 -0.40 -14.38 23.76
CA LEU A 310 -0.17 -13.08 23.14
C LEU A 310 1.20 -13.05 22.44
N PRO A 311 1.30 -12.49 21.21
CA PRO A 311 2.59 -12.35 20.52
C PRO A 311 3.52 -11.30 21.15
N TYR A 312 3.09 -10.62 22.20
CA TYR A 312 3.80 -9.54 22.90
C TYR A 312 3.74 -9.76 24.42
N THR A 313 4.67 -9.16 25.14
CA THR A 313 4.64 -9.13 26.61
C THR A 313 3.72 -8.00 27.07
N LEU A 314 2.65 -8.32 27.81
CA LEU A 314 1.71 -7.33 28.34
C LEU A 314 2.29 -6.71 29.63
N LEU A 315 2.27 -5.38 29.70
CA LEU A 315 2.53 -4.65 30.94
C LEU A 315 1.34 -4.85 31.88
N THR A 316 1.54 -5.70 32.90
CA THR A 316 0.52 -6.03 33.89
C THR A 316 0.63 -5.22 35.18
N ASP A 317 1.80 -4.64 35.48
CA ASP A 317 1.98 -3.78 36.65
C ASP A 317 1.49 -2.36 36.36
N THR A 318 0.37 -2.00 37.00
CA THR A 318 -0.33 -0.73 36.79
C THR A 318 0.21 0.38 37.69
N SER A 319 0.98 0.04 38.74
CA SER A 319 1.43 0.98 39.78
C SER A 319 2.53 1.92 39.31
N MET A 320 3.33 1.49 38.32
CA MET A 320 4.43 2.26 37.75
C MET A 320 4.05 3.04 36.50
N PHE A 321 2.79 2.94 36.04
CA PHE A 321 2.39 3.39 34.72
C PHE A 321 1.50 4.64 34.76
N GLY A 322 1.95 5.72 34.10
CA GLY A 322 1.11 6.87 33.82
C GLY A 322 0.12 6.59 32.68
N ARG A 323 -0.94 5.80 32.94
CA ARG A 323 -2.02 5.48 31.99
C ARG A 323 -2.62 6.74 31.38
N LYS A 324 -3.14 7.63 32.23
CA LYS A 324 -3.71 8.91 31.81
C LYS A 324 -2.74 9.75 31.01
N LYS A 325 -1.48 9.80 31.45
CA LYS A 325 -0.43 10.56 30.77
C LYS A 325 -0.18 10.01 29.36
N THR A 326 -0.18 8.70 29.21
CA THR A 326 0.02 8.01 27.93
C THR A 326 -1.20 8.17 27.02
N GLU A 327 -2.40 8.03 27.55
CA GLU A 327 -3.64 8.28 26.82
C GLU A 327 -3.68 9.71 26.28
N VAL A 328 -3.45 10.72 27.14
CA VAL A 328 -3.43 12.14 26.74
C VAL A 328 -2.32 12.43 25.74
N PHE A 329 -1.14 11.81 25.91
CA PHE A 329 -0.05 11.91 24.94
C PHE A 329 -0.49 11.39 23.57
N LEU A 330 -1.10 10.21 23.51
CA LEU A 330 -1.56 9.61 22.26
C LEU A 330 -2.72 10.38 21.63
N GLN A 331 -3.66 10.89 22.41
CA GLN A 331 -4.77 11.72 21.93
C GLN A 331 -4.24 12.98 21.25
N ARG A 332 -3.25 13.64 21.87
CA ARG A 332 -2.56 14.80 21.30
C ARG A 332 -1.73 14.42 20.07
N TRP A 333 -1.05 13.28 20.10
CA TRP A 333 -0.21 12.82 18.99
C TRP A 333 -1.03 12.45 17.77
N ILE A 334 -2.18 11.81 17.94
CA ILE A 334 -3.06 11.37 16.85
C ILE A 334 -4.02 12.49 16.41
N GLY A 335 -4.27 13.47 17.28
CA GLY A 335 -5.28 14.51 17.04
C GLY A 335 -6.71 14.00 17.18
N ALA A 336 -6.94 13.00 18.04
CA ALA A 336 -8.25 12.39 18.26
C ALA A 336 -8.61 12.42 19.75
N ALA A 337 -9.85 12.82 20.06
CA ALA A 337 -10.36 12.83 21.44
C ALA A 337 -10.52 11.41 22.00
N GLU A 338 -10.93 10.45 21.16
CA GLU A 338 -11.00 9.04 21.50
C GLU A 338 -9.93 8.27 20.74
N LEU A 339 -9.19 7.41 21.45
CA LEU A 339 -8.16 6.60 20.83
C LEU A 339 -8.77 5.40 20.08
N PRO A 340 -8.38 5.17 18.82
CA PRO A 340 -8.76 3.94 18.13
C PRO A 340 -8.07 2.75 18.79
N TYR A 341 -8.76 1.61 18.86
CA TYR A 341 -8.19 0.40 19.44
C TYR A 341 -7.90 -0.68 18.38
N PRO A 342 -6.71 -1.32 18.40
CA PRO A 342 -5.54 -0.91 19.19
C PRO A 342 -4.95 0.40 18.63
N THR A 343 -4.32 1.20 19.50
CA THR A 343 -3.40 2.26 19.08
C THR A 343 -1.99 1.74 19.29
N SER A 344 -1.13 1.82 18.29
CA SER A 344 0.25 1.35 18.41
C SER A 344 1.25 2.49 18.36
N VAL A 345 2.39 2.27 19.02
CA VAL A 345 3.53 3.19 19.05
C VAL A 345 4.77 2.38 18.72
N VAL A 346 5.67 2.93 17.91
CA VAL A 346 7.02 2.38 17.73
C VAL A 346 8.01 3.34 18.33
N THR A 347 8.89 2.83 19.19
CA THR A 347 9.99 3.61 19.78
C THR A 347 11.33 3.02 19.40
N ASN A 348 12.36 3.86 19.34
CA ASN A 348 13.75 3.42 19.20
C ASN A 348 14.37 2.95 20.53
N GLN A 349 15.66 2.58 20.52
CA GLN A 349 16.40 2.15 21.73
C GLN A 349 16.40 3.17 22.87
N ARG A 350 16.27 4.46 22.55
CA ARG A 350 16.28 5.55 23.53
C ARG A 350 14.89 5.83 24.10
N GLY A 351 13.86 5.12 23.64
CA GLY A 351 12.47 5.40 24.00
C GLY A 351 11.85 6.56 23.25
N GLU A 352 12.54 7.13 22.25
CA GLU A 352 12.00 8.17 21.38
C GLU A 352 11.00 7.54 20.42
N VAL A 353 9.83 8.17 20.28
CA VAL A 353 8.78 7.78 19.34
C VAL A 353 9.26 8.01 17.91
N VAL A 354 9.16 6.95 17.09
CA VAL A 354 9.41 7.01 15.64
C VAL A 354 8.12 6.88 14.83
N TRP A 355 7.05 6.35 15.43
CA TRP A 355 5.74 6.22 14.78
C TRP A 355 4.63 6.04 15.82
N VAL A 356 3.44 6.57 15.51
CA VAL A 356 2.19 6.33 16.26
C VAL A 356 1.06 6.19 15.25
N GLY A 357 0.20 5.19 15.43
CA GLY A 357 -0.93 5.01 14.52
C GLY A 357 -2.04 4.12 15.08
N ALA A 358 -3.20 4.21 14.43
CA ALA A 358 -4.29 3.27 14.66
C ALA A 358 -3.93 1.90 14.08
N GLY A 359 -4.23 0.82 14.81
CA GLY A 359 -3.92 -0.54 14.37
C GLY A 359 -2.50 -0.97 14.73
N ALA A 360 -1.84 -1.69 13.84
CA ALA A 360 -0.46 -2.16 13.98
C ALA A 360 0.40 -1.53 12.87
N PRO A 361 1.71 -1.29 13.09
CA PRO A 361 2.59 -0.89 12.00
C PRO A 361 2.71 -2.00 10.96
N THR A 362 3.15 -1.66 9.76
CA THR A 362 3.50 -2.60 8.70
C THR A 362 4.92 -3.12 8.86
N VAL A 363 5.23 -4.26 8.24
CA VAL A 363 6.60 -4.79 8.19
C VAL A 363 7.56 -3.78 7.55
N SER A 364 7.09 -3.07 6.53
CA SER A 364 7.89 -2.14 5.73
C SER A 364 8.17 -0.85 6.48
N GLU A 365 7.22 -0.34 7.27
CA GLU A 365 7.47 0.73 8.24
C GLU A 365 8.55 0.32 9.24
N LEU A 366 8.45 -0.88 9.85
CA LEU A 366 9.46 -1.36 10.79
C LEU A 366 10.85 -1.49 10.15
N ARG A 367 10.93 -2.00 8.91
CA ARG A 367 12.20 -2.06 8.15
C ARG A 367 12.76 -0.67 7.85
N ARG A 368 11.91 0.30 7.48
CA ARG A 368 12.30 1.70 7.24
C ARG A 368 12.89 2.32 8.51
N PHE A 369 12.24 2.12 9.65
CA PHE A 369 12.74 2.64 10.93
C PHE A 369 14.05 1.98 11.34
N LEU A 370 14.22 0.67 11.07
CA LEU A 370 15.48 -0.05 11.30
C LEU A 370 16.62 0.39 10.37
N SER A 371 16.36 1.07 9.25
CA SER A 371 17.41 1.59 8.37
C SER A 371 17.80 3.03 8.64
N ALA A 372 16.99 3.75 9.42
CA ALA A 372 17.21 5.17 9.77
C ALA A 372 18.11 5.36 10.99
N GLU A 373 18.36 4.29 11.76
CA GLU A 373 19.40 4.17 12.79
C GLU A 373 20.68 3.59 12.21
#